data_AF-A0A2M4AYJ8-F1
#
_entry.id   AF-A0A2M4AYJ8-F1
#
_cell.length_a   1.000
_cell.length_b   1.000
_cell.length_c   1.000
_cell.angle_alpha   90.00
_cell.angle_beta   90.00
_cell.angle_gamma   90.00
#
_symmetry.space_group_name_H-M   'P 1'
#
loop_
_entity.id
_entity.type
_entity.pdbx_description
1 polymer ?
#
loop_
_entity_poly.entity_id
_entity_poly.type
_entity_poly.pdbx_seq_one_letter_code
_entity_poly.pdbx_strand_id
1 'polypeptide(L)'
;MSKTLVKKAFLLAEESLPSSKPLADDKTTKRKASALELIPKHQKLVELVGKKGQRIEKDLIRRREKVTVSDIRKQLASKRDPTEDNVQRLLLLSSTTCRLDEETRKKILKRAQTGCYVSKVNLSKKARQELKLQRASRKSKGDAAPAAGESVFTEEDFESFAKELEESGI
;
A
#
# COMPACT_ATOMS: atom_id res chain seq x y z
N MET A 1 1.27 -45.45 -65.75
CA MET A 1 2.35 -45.13 -64.78
C MET A 1 2.44 -46.25 -63.75
N SER A 2 3.58 -46.92 -63.62
CA SER A 2 3.73 -48.01 -62.65
C SER A 2 3.83 -47.44 -61.22
N LYS A 3 3.12 -48.06 -60.28
CA LYS A 3 3.10 -47.65 -58.86
C LYS A 3 4.50 -47.68 -58.22
N THR A 4 5.41 -48.50 -58.77
CA THR A 4 6.80 -48.61 -58.33
C THR A 4 7.63 -47.38 -58.67
N LEU A 5 7.39 -46.76 -59.84
CA LEU A 5 8.11 -45.58 -60.27
C LEU A 5 7.71 -44.35 -59.45
N VAL A 6 6.43 -44.24 -59.11
CA VAL A 6 5.91 -43.19 -58.22
C VAL A 6 6.55 -43.28 -56.82
N LYS A 7 6.63 -44.50 -56.24
CA LYS A 7 7.27 -44.71 -54.94
C LYS A 7 8.76 -44.35 -54.93
N LYS A 8 9.48 -44.69 -56.00
CA LYS A 8 10.92 -44.34 -56.14
C LYS A 8 11.14 -42.84 -56.27
N ALA A 9 10.25 -42.12 -56.96
CA ALA A 9 10.34 -40.68 -57.09
C ALA A 9 10.13 -39.96 -55.74
N PHE A 10 9.22 -40.45 -54.90
CA PHE A 10 9.03 -39.89 -53.55
C PHE A 10 10.25 -40.11 -52.64
N LEU A 11 10.86 -41.30 -52.67
CA LEU A 11 12.07 -41.58 -51.89
C LEU A 11 13.25 -40.69 -52.32
N LEU A 12 13.46 -40.50 -53.63
CA LEU A 12 14.49 -39.61 -54.16
C LEU A 12 14.25 -38.13 -53.78
N ALA A 13 12.99 -37.70 -53.71
CA ALA A 13 12.65 -36.36 -53.28
C ALA A 13 12.95 -36.14 -51.78
N GLU A 14 12.67 -37.14 -50.93
CA GLU A 14 12.98 -37.08 -49.50
C GLU A 14 14.49 -37.09 -49.20
N GLU A 15 15.29 -37.81 -49.99
CA GLU A 15 16.75 -37.89 -49.82
C GLU A 15 17.48 -36.61 -50.27
N SER A 16 16.87 -35.82 -51.16
CA SER A 16 17.44 -34.56 -51.66
C SER A 16 17.32 -33.36 -50.69
N LEU A 17 16.61 -33.53 -49.58
CA LEU A 17 16.52 -32.51 -48.53
C LEU A 17 17.60 -32.78 -47.47
N PRO A 18 18.50 -31.82 -47.15
CA PRO A 18 19.52 -32.03 -46.14
C PRO A 18 18.86 -32.33 -44.80
N SER A 19 19.13 -33.54 -44.30
CA SER A 19 18.59 -34.12 -43.07
C SER A 19 18.45 -33.11 -41.92
N SER A 20 17.23 -32.67 -41.63
CA SER A 20 16.91 -32.15 -40.31
C SER A 20 16.86 -33.34 -39.36
N LYS A 21 17.80 -33.38 -38.41
CA LYS A 21 17.80 -34.30 -37.27
C LYS A 21 16.40 -34.32 -36.61
N PRO A 22 15.89 -35.48 -36.15
CA PRO A 22 14.63 -35.50 -35.42
C PRO A 22 14.90 -34.94 -34.01
N LEU A 23 14.63 -33.65 -33.82
CA LEU A 23 14.42 -33.13 -32.48
C LEU A 23 13.08 -33.69 -32.01
N ALA A 24 13.17 -34.54 -31.00
CA ALA A 24 12.04 -35.11 -30.28
C ALA A 24 11.02 -34.02 -29.93
N ASP A 25 9.76 -34.40 -30.07
CA ASP A 25 8.58 -33.63 -29.73
C ASP A 25 8.68 -32.92 -28.38
N ASP A 26 8.78 -31.59 -28.40
CA ASP A 26 8.26 -30.74 -27.33
C ASP A 26 7.28 -29.75 -27.95
N LYS A 27 6.09 -30.24 -28.29
CA LYS A 27 4.91 -29.42 -28.59
C LYS A 27 4.40 -28.78 -27.29
N THR A 28 5.19 -27.90 -26.69
CA THR A 28 4.70 -27.02 -25.63
C THR A 28 4.02 -25.83 -26.28
N THR A 29 2.68 -25.91 -26.30
CA THR A 29 1.73 -24.79 -26.26
C THR A 29 2.29 -23.41 -26.65
N LYS A 30 1.87 -22.93 -27.83
CA LYS A 30 2.12 -21.59 -28.43
C LYS A 30 1.59 -20.40 -27.60
N ARG A 31 1.68 -20.42 -26.27
CA ARG A 31 1.56 -19.20 -25.47
C ARG A 31 2.85 -18.43 -25.67
N LYS A 32 2.77 -17.14 -26.02
CA LYS A 32 3.94 -16.29 -26.22
C LYS A 32 4.86 -16.45 -25.02
N ALA A 33 6.01 -17.07 -25.22
CA ALA A 33 7.04 -17.20 -24.20
C ALA A 33 7.33 -15.79 -23.65
N SER A 34 7.47 -15.68 -22.34
CA SER A 34 7.67 -14.35 -21.74
C SER A 34 9.04 -13.80 -22.15
N ALA A 35 9.22 -12.47 -22.12
CA ALA A 35 10.48 -11.84 -22.53
C ALA A 35 11.74 -12.44 -21.88
N LEU A 36 11.66 -12.93 -20.63
CA LEU A 36 12.78 -13.56 -19.91
C LEU A 36 13.06 -15.02 -20.36
N GLU A 37 12.08 -15.69 -20.94
CA GLU A 37 12.23 -17.02 -21.56
C GLU A 37 12.92 -16.93 -22.92
N LEU A 38 12.78 -15.80 -23.63
CA LEU A 38 13.41 -15.55 -24.92
C LEU A 38 14.91 -15.26 -24.81
N ILE A 39 15.39 -14.85 -23.63
CA ILE A 39 16.81 -14.56 -23.42
C ILE A 39 17.59 -15.89 -23.49
N PRO A 40 18.63 -16.00 -24.34
CA PRO A 40 19.48 -17.19 -24.40
C PRO A 40 20.14 -17.53 -23.06
N LYS A 41 20.30 -18.83 -22.75
CA LYS A 41 20.80 -19.31 -21.45
C LYS A 41 22.13 -18.68 -21.02
N HIS A 42 23.07 -18.50 -21.93
CA HIS A 42 24.40 -17.94 -21.64
C HIS A 42 24.37 -16.43 -21.32
N GLN A 43 23.28 -15.73 -21.64
CA GLN A 43 23.08 -14.30 -21.31
C GLN A 43 22.28 -14.12 -20.02
N LYS A 44 21.77 -15.21 -19.42
CA LYS A 44 21.01 -15.14 -18.18
C LYS A 44 21.94 -14.98 -17.00
N LEU A 45 21.53 -14.14 -16.05
CA LEU A 45 22.17 -14.03 -14.75
C LEU A 45 21.72 -15.19 -13.87
N VAL A 46 22.62 -16.15 -13.66
CA VAL A 46 22.37 -17.39 -12.94
C VAL A 46 23.39 -17.55 -11.81
N GLU A 47 22.90 -17.94 -10.63
CA GLU A 47 23.71 -18.34 -9.50
C GLU A 47 23.78 -19.86 -9.42
N LEU A 48 24.99 -20.41 -9.29
CA LEU A 48 25.19 -21.85 -9.08
C LEU A 48 25.11 -22.16 -7.58
N VAL A 49 23.94 -22.61 -7.14
CA VAL A 49 23.71 -22.92 -5.72
C VAL A 49 23.83 -24.43 -5.51
N GLY A 50 24.70 -24.84 -4.58
CA GLY A 50 24.84 -26.24 -4.20
C GLY A 50 26.24 -26.64 -3.74
N LYS A 51 26.39 -27.88 -3.28
CA LYS A 51 27.68 -28.44 -2.87
C LYS A 51 28.48 -28.91 -4.10
N LYS A 52 29.80 -29.04 -3.98
CA LYS A 52 30.66 -29.57 -5.06
C LYS A 52 30.09 -30.94 -5.52
N GLY A 53 29.66 -31.01 -6.78
CA GLY A 53 29.05 -32.20 -7.40
C GLY A 53 27.56 -32.09 -7.74
N GLN A 54 26.80 -31.22 -7.05
CA GLN A 54 25.39 -30.96 -7.35
C GLN A 54 25.15 -29.45 -7.32
N ARG A 55 25.53 -28.77 -8.41
CA ARG A 55 25.24 -27.35 -8.59
C ARG A 55 23.95 -27.21 -9.36
N ILE A 56 22.97 -26.52 -8.78
CA ILE A 56 21.71 -26.21 -9.42
C ILE A 56 21.77 -24.74 -9.87
N GLU A 57 21.49 -24.52 -11.15
CA GLU A 57 21.32 -23.19 -11.73
C GLU A 57 20.07 -22.54 -11.14
N LYS A 58 20.24 -21.41 -10.44
CA LYS A 58 19.15 -20.57 -9.96
C LYS A 58 19.21 -19.21 -10.64
N ASP A 59 18.15 -18.87 -11.38
CA ASP A 59 18.03 -17.54 -11.97
C ASP A 59 17.99 -16.46 -10.87
N LEU A 60 18.88 -15.46 -11.00
CA LEU A 60 18.94 -14.30 -10.11
C LEU A 60 17.77 -13.35 -10.37
N ILE A 61 17.42 -13.16 -11.64
CA ILE A 61 16.26 -12.37 -12.05
C ILE A 61 15.07 -13.30 -12.15
N ARG A 62 14.37 -13.47 -11.02
CA ARG A 62 13.14 -14.27 -10.98
C ARG A 62 11.96 -13.46 -11.51
N ARG A 63 11.04 -14.15 -12.20
CA ARG A 63 9.69 -13.62 -12.40
C ARG A 63 9.06 -13.42 -11.04
N ARG A 64 8.56 -12.21 -10.78
CA ARG A 64 7.57 -12.03 -9.73
C ARG A 64 6.30 -12.72 -10.22
N GLU A 65 5.81 -13.69 -9.44
CA GLU A 65 4.50 -14.28 -9.71
C GLU A 65 3.46 -13.17 -9.79
N LYS A 66 2.49 -13.32 -10.70
CA LYS A 66 1.41 -12.35 -10.83
C LYS A 66 0.59 -12.39 -9.54
N VAL A 67 0.83 -11.43 -8.66
CA VAL A 67 0.12 -11.35 -7.38
C VAL A 67 -1.32 -10.94 -7.67
N THR A 68 -2.28 -11.75 -7.22
CA THR A 68 -3.69 -11.41 -7.36
C THR A 68 -4.08 -10.37 -6.31
N VAL A 69 -5.17 -9.62 -6.55
CA VAL A 69 -5.71 -8.67 -5.58
C VAL A 69 -6.03 -9.36 -4.24
N SER A 70 -6.48 -10.62 -4.27
CA SER A 70 -6.69 -11.44 -3.07
C SER A 70 -5.42 -11.70 -2.29
N ASP A 71 -4.30 -11.98 -2.96
CA ASP A 71 -3.03 -12.25 -2.30
C ASP A 71 -2.46 -10.97 -1.69
N ILE A 72 -2.59 -9.83 -2.37
CA ILE A 72 -2.22 -8.52 -1.81
C ILE A 72 -3.06 -8.21 -0.58
N ARG A 73 -4.37 -8.46 -0.62
CA ARG A 73 -5.25 -8.26 0.54
C ARG A 73 -4.85 -9.12 1.73
N LYS A 74 -4.50 -10.39 1.51
CA LYS A 74 -3.97 -11.27 2.57
C LYS A 74 -2.66 -10.75 3.13
N GLN A 75 -1.74 -10.32 2.27
CA GLN A 75 -0.48 -9.72 2.70
C GLN A 75 -0.69 -8.45 3.52
N LEU A 76 -1.59 -7.56 3.10
CA LEU A 76 -1.93 -6.35 3.84
C LEU A 76 -2.59 -6.67 5.19
N ALA A 77 -3.44 -7.69 5.26
CA ALA A 77 -4.05 -8.13 6.51
C ALA A 77 -3.02 -8.74 7.49
N SER A 78 -1.99 -9.41 6.97
CA SER A 78 -0.89 -9.96 7.80
C SER A 78 0.16 -8.94 8.21
N LYS A 79 0.20 -7.77 7.56
CA LYS A 79 1.19 -6.73 7.86
C LYS A 79 0.80 -6.03 9.15
N ARG A 80 1.71 -6.07 10.13
CA ARG A 80 1.59 -5.28 11.35
C ARG A 80 1.84 -3.81 11.04
N ASP A 81 1.12 -2.92 11.74
CA ASP A 81 1.32 -1.48 11.64
C ASP A 81 2.73 -1.10 12.13
N PRO A 82 3.61 -0.52 11.28
CA PRO A 82 4.98 -0.17 11.66
C PRO A 82 5.05 1.08 12.56
N THR A 83 3.92 1.76 12.77
CA THR A 83 3.82 3.02 13.50
C THR A 83 4.33 2.87 14.94
N GLU A 84 3.99 1.76 15.61
CA GLU A 84 4.42 1.52 17.00
C GLU A 84 5.94 1.42 17.09
N ASP A 85 6.55 0.56 16.26
CA ASP A 85 8.00 0.35 16.23
C ASP A 85 8.75 1.64 15.87
N ASN A 86 8.25 2.40 14.90
CA ASN A 86 8.88 3.67 14.49
C ASN A 86 8.82 4.73 15.59
N VAL A 87 7.68 4.87 16.28
CA VAL A 87 7.53 5.83 17.38
C VAL A 87 8.38 5.42 18.58
N GLN A 88 8.48 4.13 18.89
CA GLN A 88 9.39 3.64 19.92
C GLN A 88 10.85 3.97 19.59
N ARG A 89 11.28 3.76 18.34
CA ARG A 89 12.64 4.14 17.88
C ARG A 89 12.87 5.66 18.00
N LEU A 90 11.91 6.48 17.61
CA LEU A 90 12.01 7.94 17.73
C LEU A 90 12.06 8.40 19.19
N LEU A 91 11.24 7.80 20.07
CA LEU A 91 11.25 8.08 21.51
C LEU A 91 12.58 7.66 22.14
N LEU A 92 13.17 6.55 21.70
CA LEU A 92 14.48 6.10 22.15
C LEU A 92 15.57 7.10 21.72
N LEU A 93 15.57 7.55 20.46
CA LEU A 93 16.51 8.58 19.98
C LEU A 93 16.35 9.91 20.72
N SER A 94 15.12 10.26 21.10
CA SER A 94 14.80 11.49 21.83
C SER A 94 15.10 11.37 23.33
N SER A 95 15.26 10.17 23.87
CA SER A 95 15.43 9.96 25.32
C SER A 95 16.73 10.55 25.88
N THR A 96 17.73 10.81 25.03
CA THR A 96 18.98 11.49 25.39
C THR A 96 18.81 12.98 25.61
N THR A 97 17.82 13.61 24.95
CA THR A 97 17.56 15.05 25.02
C THR A 97 16.29 15.40 25.77
N CYS A 98 15.33 14.48 25.86
CA CYS A 98 14.02 14.68 26.46
C CYS A 98 13.69 13.51 27.39
N ARG A 99 13.81 13.72 28.69
CA ARG A 99 13.40 12.76 29.72
C ARG A 99 11.87 12.76 29.83
N LEU A 100 11.24 11.96 28.98
CA LEU A 100 9.79 11.75 29.00
C LEU A 100 9.42 10.62 29.97
N ASP A 101 8.43 10.87 30.83
CA ASP A 101 7.84 9.87 31.74
C ASP A 101 7.19 8.72 30.96
N GLU A 102 7.16 7.53 31.55
CA GLU A 102 6.56 6.35 30.92
C GLU A 102 5.09 6.55 30.54
N GLU A 103 4.33 7.30 31.35
CA GLU A 103 2.94 7.64 31.06
C GLU A 103 2.80 8.50 29.80
N THR A 104 3.69 9.47 29.63
CA THR A 104 3.70 10.34 28.45
C THR A 104 4.09 9.56 27.19
N ARG A 105 5.06 8.64 27.29
CA ARG A 105 5.43 7.72 26.20
C ARG A 105 4.26 6.85 25.77
N LYS A 106 3.55 6.26 26.72
CA LYS A 106 2.33 5.46 26.45
C LYS A 106 1.24 6.31 25.78
N LYS A 107 1.03 7.56 26.21
CA LYS A 107 0.10 8.50 25.55
C LYS A 107 0.52 8.83 24.12
N ILE A 108 1.81 9.07 23.87
CA ILE A 108 2.35 9.34 22.53
C ILE A 108 2.14 8.13 21.61
N LEU A 109 2.42 6.92 22.07
CA LEU A 109 2.18 5.68 21.31
C LEU A 109 0.69 5.52 20.96
N LYS A 110 -0.21 5.71 21.93
CA LYS A 110 -1.67 5.66 21.69
C LYS A 110 -2.13 6.73 20.69
N ARG A 111 -1.59 7.94 20.76
CA ARG A 111 -1.88 9.03 19.82
C ARG A 111 -1.38 8.71 18.42
N ALA A 112 -0.19 8.13 18.29
CA ALA A 112 0.35 7.75 17.00
C ALA A 112 -0.43 6.61 16.34
N GLN A 113 -0.90 5.62 17.11
CA GLN A 113 -1.78 4.57 16.62
C GLN A 113 -3.15 5.11 16.17
N THR A 114 -3.73 6.06 16.91
CA THR A 114 -5.06 6.62 16.63
C THR A 114 -5.05 7.81 15.66
N GLY A 115 -3.88 8.38 15.38
CA GLY A 115 -3.71 9.58 14.56
C GLY A 115 -4.38 10.84 15.11
N CYS A 116 -4.76 10.86 16.39
CA CYS A 116 -5.54 11.94 16.99
C CYS A 116 -4.86 12.48 18.26
N TYR A 117 -4.60 13.78 18.30
CA TYR A 117 -4.04 14.47 19.48
C TYR A 117 -5.06 14.65 20.61
N VAL A 118 -6.35 14.67 20.26
CA VAL A 118 -7.49 14.82 21.17
C VAL A 118 -8.35 13.58 21.03
N SER A 119 -8.71 12.93 22.14
CA SER A 119 -9.72 11.87 22.11
C SER A 119 -10.96 12.45 21.44
N LYS A 120 -11.39 11.87 20.32
CA LYS A 120 -12.75 12.13 19.84
C LYS A 120 -13.63 11.68 20.98
N VAL A 121 -14.27 12.63 21.68
CA VAL A 121 -15.43 12.30 22.52
C VAL A 121 -16.32 11.49 21.59
N ASN A 122 -16.59 10.24 21.95
CA ASN A 122 -17.47 9.36 21.17
C ASN A 122 -18.89 9.91 21.29
N LEU A 123 -19.14 11.01 20.58
CA LEU A 123 -20.46 11.59 20.45
C LEU A 123 -21.30 10.60 19.65
N SER A 124 -22.49 10.28 20.17
CA SER A 124 -23.45 9.46 19.46
C SER A 124 -23.71 10.06 18.06
N LYS A 125 -24.09 9.24 17.07
CA LYS A 125 -24.35 9.72 15.71
C LYS A 125 -25.35 10.89 15.69
N LYS A 126 -26.29 10.90 16.63
CA LYS A 126 -27.27 11.97 16.87
C LYS A 126 -26.58 13.27 17.33
N ALA A 127 -25.78 13.21 18.40
CA ALA A 127 -25.06 14.37 18.91
C ALA A 127 -24.08 14.97 17.88
N ARG A 128 -23.50 14.13 17.03
CA ARG A 128 -22.60 14.59 15.95
C ARG A 128 -23.34 15.28 14.80
N GLN A 129 -24.57 14.86 14.49
CA GLN A 129 -25.45 15.55 13.53
C GLN A 129 -25.93 16.88 14.10
N GLU A 130 -26.28 16.92 15.37
CA GLU A 130 -26.75 18.13 16.06
C GLU A 130 -25.68 19.22 16.11
N LEU A 131 -24.44 18.87 16.46
CA LEU A 131 -23.28 19.79 16.38
C LEU A 131 -23.01 20.30 14.96
N LYS A 132 -23.26 19.46 13.94
CA LYS A 132 -23.09 19.85 12.54
C LYS A 132 -24.18 20.83 12.10
N LEU A 133 -25.41 20.64 12.56
CA LEU A 133 -26.54 21.55 12.33
C LEU A 133 -26.35 22.88 13.07
N GLN A 134 -25.91 22.86 14.32
CA GLN A 134 -25.58 24.08 15.08
C GLN A 134 -24.44 24.89 14.44
N ARG A 135 -23.42 24.22 13.87
CA ARG A 135 -22.36 24.90 13.11
C ARG A 135 -22.85 25.45 11.77
N ALA A 136 -23.80 24.79 11.12
CA ALA A 136 -24.39 25.27 9.87
C ALA A 136 -25.31 26.48 10.10
N SER A 137 -26.10 26.49 11.19
CA SER A 137 -26.99 27.60 11.53
C SER A 137 -26.24 28.87 11.96
N ARG A 138 -25.07 28.73 12.61
CA ARG A 138 -24.16 29.87 12.88
C ARG A 138 -23.58 30.47 11.60
N LYS A 139 -23.47 29.70 10.52
CA LYS A 139 -22.91 30.15 9.25
C LYS A 139 -23.93 30.88 8.36
N SER A 140 -25.23 30.75 8.63
CA SER A 140 -26.30 31.40 7.86
C SER A 140 -26.84 32.69 8.48
N LYS A 141 -26.26 33.17 9.60
CA LYS A 141 -26.67 34.41 10.28
C LYS A 141 -25.64 35.56 10.18
N GLY A 142 -24.60 35.42 9.36
CA GLY A 142 -23.43 36.33 9.39
C GLY A 142 -22.82 36.72 8.04
N ASP A 143 -23.62 36.81 6.97
CA ASP A 143 -23.17 37.39 5.68
C ASP A 143 -23.83 38.77 5.43
N ALA A 144 -23.81 39.63 6.44
CA ALA A 144 -23.93 41.07 6.25
C ALA A 144 -22.65 41.71 6.76
N ALA A 145 -21.89 42.33 5.86
CA ALA A 145 -20.62 42.98 6.16
C ALA A 145 -20.82 43.99 7.32
N PRO A 146 -19.99 43.96 8.37
CA PRO A 146 -20.10 44.95 9.44
C PRO A 146 -19.67 46.30 8.89
N ALA A 147 -20.60 47.25 8.86
CA ALA A 147 -20.28 48.66 8.72
C ALA A 147 -19.36 49.07 9.88
N ALA A 148 -18.31 49.81 9.57
CA ALA A 148 -17.32 50.25 10.54
C ALA A 148 -17.98 51.10 11.64
N GLY A 149 -18.21 50.52 12.82
CA GLY A 149 -18.68 51.25 13.99
C GLY A 149 -19.45 50.45 15.04
N GLU A 150 -20.10 49.34 14.67
CA GLU A 150 -20.84 48.54 15.66
C GLU A 150 -19.91 47.51 16.31
N SER A 151 -19.63 47.73 17.60
CA SER A 151 -18.92 46.75 18.41
C SER A 151 -19.69 45.43 18.40
N VAL A 152 -18.97 44.36 18.07
CA VAL A 152 -19.48 42.97 18.09
C VAL A 152 -19.89 42.52 19.50
N PHE A 153 -19.56 43.31 20.53
CA PHE A 153 -20.03 43.17 21.90
C PHE A 153 -21.12 44.21 22.17
N THR A 154 -22.28 43.72 22.59
CA THR A 154 -23.39 44.51 23.11
C THR A 154 -23.25 44.66 24.63
N GLU A 155 -23.86 45.69 25.24
CA GLU A 155 -23.86 45.84 26.70
C GLU A 155 -24.48 44.62 27.41
N GLU A 156 -25.41 43.93 26.76
CA GLU A 156 -26.01 42.67 27.23
C GLU A 156 -24.98 41.53 27.37
N ASP A 157 -23.95 41.51 26.52
CA ASP A 157 -22.87 40.52 26.60
C ASP A 157 -21.98 40.76 27.82
N PHE A 158 -21.79 42.03 28.21
CA PHE A 158 -21.04 42.39 29.41
C PHE A 158 -21.82 42.06 30.69
N GLU A 159 -23.13 42.27 30.71
CA GLU A 159 -23.98 41.87 31.83
C GLU A 159 -24.02 40.33 32.01
N SER A 160 -24.03 39.60 30.89
CA SER A 160 -23.98 38.15 30.87
C SER A 160 -22.65 37.64 31.42
N PHE A 161 -21.53 38.27 31.03
CA PHE A 161 -20.21 37.93 31.54
C PHE A 161 -20.03 38.26 33.02
N ALA A 162 -20.59 39.38 33.51
CA ALA A 162 -20.55 39.73 34.92
C ALA A 162 -21.30 38.70 35.79
N LYS A 163 -22.47 38.24 35.33
CA LYS A 163 -23.23 37.17 36.01
C LYS A 163 -22.47 35.85 36.03
N GLU A 164 -21.79 35.51 34.94
CA GLU A 164 -20.96 34.29 34.85
C GLU A 164 -19.72 34.38 35.77
N LEU A 165 -19.17 35.58 35.99
CA LEU A 165 -18.10 35.84 36.97
C LEU A 165 -18.58 35.65 38.42
N GLU A 166 -19.79 36.12 38.74
CA GLU A 166 -20.40 35.93 40.06
C GLU A 166 -20.77 34.46 40.32
N GLU A 167 -21.24 33.73 39.30
CA GLU A 167 -21.51 32.28 39.41
C GLU A 167 -20.24 31.42 39.47
N SER A 168 -19.15 31.85 38.83
CA SER A 168 -17.89 31.08 38.77
C SER A 168 -17.00 31.26 40.00
N GLY A 169 -17.37 32.15 40.94
CA GLY A 169 -16.86 32.15 42.32
C GLY A 169 -15.33 32.19 42.44
N ILE A 170 -14.66 32.99 41.60
CA ILE A 170 -13.25 33.35 41.75
C ILE A 170 -13.13 34.65 42.55
#